data_AF-A0A644XQY9-F1
#
_entry.id   AF-A0A644XQY9-F1
#
_cell.length_a   1.000
_cell.length_b   1.000
_cell.length_c   1.000
_cell.angle_alpha   90.00
_cell.angle_beta   90.00
_cell.angle_gamma   90.00
#
_symmetry.space_group_name_H-M   'P 1'
#
loop_
_entity.id
_entity.type
_entity.pdbx_description
1 polymer ?
#
loop_
_entity_poly.entity_id
_entity_poly.type
_entity_poly.pdbx_seq_one_letter_code
_entity_poly.pdbx_strand_id
1 'polypeptide(L)'
;MADKMFEIEIREVLSRVIKVESNNQTDAILKVQEMYRNEEIVLDAGDYLDTDISPVINDNLVEDIIHMEDEDERNKLMKILCLIGLSELMSTTISIEAGSSQAIVNEDYLIEIGVPMFYIEKVMHYVNMFYRGELNSYLSQIQ
;
A
#
# COMPACT_ATOMS: atom_id res chain seq x y z
N MET A 1 -4.47 -1.75 -31.83
CA MET A 1 -4.52 -0.94 -30.59
C MET A 1 -3.19 -0.22 -30.49
N ALA A 2 -3.17 1.05 -30.05
CA ALA A 2 -1.91 1.75 -29.82
C ALA A 2 -1.31 1.27 -28.50
N ASP A 3 0.00 1.05 -28.47
CA ASP A 3 0.71 0.69 -27.24
C ASP A 3 0.55 1.83 -26.22
N LYS A 4 0.23 1.48 -24.98
CA LYS A 4 0.13 2.42 -23.86
C LYS A 4 1.38 2.30 -23.00
N MET A 5 1.88 3.43 -22.50
CA MET A 5 2.94 3.46 -21.50
C MET A 5 2.33 3.37 -20.10
N PHE A 6 2.96 2.59 -19.22
CA PHE A 6 2.57 2.40 -17.82
C PHE A 6 3.78 2.60 -16.93
N GLU A 7 3.58 3.26 -15.79
CA GLU A 7 4.60 3.40 -14.75
C GLU A 7 4.48 2.23 -13.78
N ILE A 8 5.57 1.47 -13.65
CA ILE A 8 5.66 0.29 -12.77
C ILE A 8 6.82 0.51 -11.81
N GLU A 9 6.57 0.34 -10.52
CA GLU A 9 7.57 0.35 -9.46
C GLU A 9 8.14 -1.05 -9.29
N ILE A 10 9.46 -1.14 -9.12
CA ILE A 10 10.15 -2.37 -8.71
C ILE A 10 10.90 -2.00 -7.43
N ARG A 11 10.60 -2.69 -6.34
CA ARG A 11 11.20 -2.47 -5.03
C ARG A 11 11.83 -3.75 -4.52
N GLU A 12 13.06 -3.66 -4.05
CA GLU A 12 13.75 -4.79 -3.41
C GLU A 12 13.87 -4.54 -1.90
N VAL A 13 13.73 -5.61 -1.12
CA VAL A 13 14.06 -5.64 0.30
C VAL A 13 15.36 -6.42 0.46
N LEU A 14 16.38 -5.77 1.03
CA LEU A 14 17.64 -6.41 1.41
C LEU A 14 17.67 -6.60 2.93
N SER A 15 18.11 -7.77 3.41
CA SER A 15 18.11 -8.12 4.82
C SER A 15 19.30 -8.98 5.23
N ARG A 16 20.01 -8.53 6.27
CA ARG A 16 21.12 -9.24 6.90
C ARG A 16 20.97 -9.23 8.42
N VAL A 17 21.14 -10.39 9.04
CA VAL A 17 21.20 -10.51 10.51
C VAL A 17 22.65 -10.46 10.96
N ILE A 18 22.98 -9.52 11.86
CA ILE A 18 24.33 -9.37 12.43
C ILE A 18 24.30 -9.48 13.95
N LYS A 19 25.44 -9.84 14.54
CA LYS A 19 25.66 -9.84 15.99
C LYS A 19 26.55 -8.66 16.35
N VAL A 20 26.16 -7.89 17.36
CA VAL A 20 26.91 -6.74 17.86
C VAL A 20 26.97 -6.79 19.38
N GLU A 21 28.15 -6.48 19.93
CA GLU A 21 28.31 -6.31 21.36
C GLU A 21 27.82 -4.92 21.79
N SER A 22 26.99 -4.90 22.83
CA SER A 22 26.37 -3.70 23.40
C SER A 22 25.86 -3.97 24.81
N ASN A 23 25.64 -2.92 25.60
CA ASN A 23 25.12 -3.02 26.97
C ASN A 23 23.61 -3.32 27.01
N ASN A 24 22.87 -2.89 25.98
CA ASN A 24 21.43 -3.09 25.87
C ASN A 24 20.98 -3.04 24.39
N GLN A 25 19.72 -3.35 24.14
CA GLN A 25 19.16 -3.43 22.79
C GLN A 25 19.10 -2.07 22.07
N THR A 26 18.80 -0.98 22.78
CA THR A 26 18.77 0.37 22.19
C THR A 26 20.16 0.80 21.72
N ASP A 27 21.17 0.63 22.57
CA ASP A 27 22.56 0.92 22.24
C ASP A 27 23.05 0.07 21.06
N ALA A 28 22.61 -1.20 20.98
CA ALA A 28 22.93 -2.08 19.86
C ALA A 28 22.35 -1.55 18.54
N ILE A 29 21.08 -1.12 18.54
CA ILE A 29 20.41 -0.55 17.37
C ILE A 29 21.10 0.74 16.93
N LEU A 30 21.37 1.67 17.86
CA LEU A 30 22.02 2.95 17.56
C LEU A 30 23.42 2.73 16.95
N LYS A 31 24.19 1.78 17.51
CA LYS A 31 25.50 1.40 16.98
C LYS A 31 25.40 0.85 15.56
N VAL A 32 24.46 -0.05 15.28
CA VAL A 32 24.26 -0.59 13.93
C VAL A 32 23.81 0.50 12.94
N GLN A 33 22.95 1.42 13.37
CA GLN A 33 22.57 2.57 12.54
C GLN A 33 23.76 3.46 12.20
N GLU A 34 24.67 3.69 13.14
CA GLU A 34 25.91 4.44 12.89
C GLU A 34 26.84 3.69 11.93
N MET A 35 27.05 2.39 12.14
CA MET A 35 27.82 1.54 11.23
C MET A 35 27.25 1.56 9.81
N TYR A 36 25.92 1.52 9.66
CA TYR A 36 25.26 1.61 8.35
C TYR A 36 25.43 3.00 7.71
N ARG A 37 25.26 4.08 8.47
CA ARG A 37 25.50 5.46 7.99
C ARG A 37 26.94 5.71 7.59
N ASN A 38 27.90 5.04 8.25
CA ASN A 38 29.32 5.14 7.96
C ASN A 38 29.79 4.12 6.90
N GLU A 39 28.86 3.39 6.26
CA GLU A 39 29.15 2.36 5.25
C GLU A 39 30.05 1.21 5.76
N GLU A 40 30.14 1.00 7.06
CA GLU A 40 30.79 -0.18 7.66
C GLU A 40 29.95 -1.45 7.43
N ILE A 41 28.63 -1.26 7.29
CA ILE A 41 27.69 -2.29 6.84
C ILE A 41 27.09 -1.80 5.53
N VAL A 42 27.34 -2.54 4.45
CA VAL A 42 26.68 -2.36 3.16
C VAL A 42 25.96 -3.65 2.83
N LEU A 43 24.67 -3.53 2.48
CA LEU A 43 23.89 -4.63 1.95
C LEU A 43 24.09 -4.68 0.43
N ASP A 44 24.18 -5.89 -0.10
CA ASP A 44 24.33 -6.12 -1.54
C ASP A 44 23.35 -7.20 -2.02
N ALA A 45 23.51 -7.64 -3.27
CA ALA A 45 22.65 -8.64 -3.88
C ALA A 45 22.65 -9.99 -3.13
N GLY A 46 23.66 -10.28 -2.32
CA GLY A 46 23.71 -11.47 -1.45
C GLY A 46 22.75 -11.39 -0.26
N ASP A 47 22.29 -10.20 0.10
CA ASP A 47 21.31 -9.96 1.17
C ASP A 47 19.87 -9.85 0.65
N TYR A 48 19.64 -10.18 -0.62
CA TYR A 48 18.31 -10.15 -1.22
C TYR A 48 17.31 -10.99 -0.41
N LEU A 49 16.20 -10.36 -0.01
CA LEU A 49 15.09 -11.01 0.69
C LEU A 49 13.85 -11.11 -0.19
N ASP A 50 13.43 -10.02 -0.83
CA ASP A 50 12.17 -9.96 -1.57
C ASP A 50 12.16 -8.89 -2.67
N THR A 51 11.26 -9.05 -3.65
CA THR A 51 10.98 -8.07 -4.70
C THR A 51 9.46 -7.85 -4.80
N ASP A 52 9.03 -6.60 -4.67
CA ASP A 52 7.69 -6.17 -5.07
C ASP A 52 7.72 -5.53 -6.47
N ILE A 53 6.72 -5.87 -7.29
CA ILE A 53 6.49 -5.27 -8.60
C ILE A 53 5.04 -4.84 -8.64
N SER A 54 4.80 -3.54 -8.55
CA SER A 54 3.46 -2.98 -8.44
C SER A 54 3.32 -1.70 -9.28
N PRO A 55 2.11 -1.31 -9.69
CA PRO A 55 1.93 -0.06 -10.42
C PRO A 55 2.20 1.14 -9.53
N VAL A 56 2.78 2.19 -10.09
CA VAL A 56 2.91 3.49 -9.41
C VAL A 56 1.52 4.08 -9.27
N ILE A 57 1.15 4.45 -8.04
CA ILE A 57 -0.07 5.22 -7.78
C ILE A 57 0.37 6.65 -7.54
N ASN A 58 -0.30 7.59 -8.21
CA ASN A 58 -0.05 9.00 -7.98
C ASN A 58 -0.83 9.44 -6.73
N ASP A 59 -0.12 9.62 -5.62
CA ASP A 59 -0.71 10.02 -4.34
C ASP A 59 -1.51 11.32 -4.44
N ASN A 60 -1.08 12.29 -5.26
CA ASN A 60 -1.84 13.53 -5.47
C ASN A 60 -3.22 13.26 -6.09
N LEU A 61 -3.33 12.29 -7.01
CA LEU A 61 -4.63 11.93 -7.61
C LEU A 61 -5.53 11.22 -6.59
N VAL A 62 -4.95 10.46 -5.66
CA VAL A 62 -5.68 9.85 -4.55
C VAL A 62 -6.20 10.93 -3.61
N GLU A 63 -5.36 11.89 -3.24
CA GLU A 63 -5.75 13.06 -2.42
C GLU A 63 -6.88 13.86 -3.07
N ASP A 64 -6.77 14.13 -4.38
CA ASP A 64 -7.83 14.79 -5.16
C ASP A 64 -9.17 14.03 -5.06
N ILE A 65 -9.15 12.69 -5.10
CA ILE A 65 -10.35 11.85 -4.94
C ILE A 65 -10.89 11.92 -3.52
N ILE A 66 -10.03 11.86 -2.50
CA ILE A 66 -10.43 11.91 -1.09
C ILE A 66 -11.12 13.26 -0.78
N HIS A 67 -10.63 14.35 -1.36
CA HIS A 67 -11.16 15.70 -1.14
C HIS A 67 -12.37 16.08 -2.00
N MET A 68 -12.90 15.18 -2.84
CA MET A 68 -14.15 15.42 -3.56
C MET A 68 -15.32 15.57 -2.55
N GLU A 69 -15.85 16.79 -2.38
CA GLU A 69 -16.85 17.11 -1.35
C GLU A 69 -18.21 16.43 -1.60
N ASP A 70 -18.63 16.35 -2.86
CA ASP A 70 -19.94 15.80 -3.25
C ASP A 70 -19.96 14.27 -3.43
N GLU A 71 -18.83 13.58 -3.20
CA GLU A 71 -18.68 12.16 -3.48
C GLU A 71 -18.78 11.29 -2.22
N ASP A 72 -19.64 10.27 -2.26
CA ASP A 72 -19.76 9.26 -1.19
C ASP A 72 -18.46 8.46 -1.02
N GLU A 73 -18.16 8.05 0.22
CA GLU A 73 -16.91 7.33 0.55
C GLU A 73 -16.75 6.03 -0.27
N ARG A 74 -17.86 5.34 -0.58
CA ARG A 74 -17.80 4.12 -1.42
C ARG A 74 -17.42 4.44 -2.85
N ASN A 75 -17.90 5.56 -3.39
CA ASN A 75 -17.52 5.99 -4.73
C ASN A 75 -16.08 6.49 -4.77
N LYS A 76 -15.61 7.14 -3.71
CA LYS A 76 -14.18 7.48 -3.54
C LYS A 76 -13.31 6.23 -3.53
N LEU A 77 -13.68 5.23 -2.73
CA LEU A 77 -13.00 3.92 -2.70
C LEU A 77 -12.98 3.30 -4.11
N MET A 78 -14.12 3.21 -4.79
CA MET A 78 -14.20 2.69 -6.17
C MET A 78 -13.26 3.43 -7.13
N LYS A 79 -13.25 4.77 -7.11
CA LYS A 79 -12.39 5.59 -7.97
C LYS A 79 -10.90 5.35 -7.68
N ILE A 80 -10.53 5.24 -6.41
CA ILE A 80 -9.16 4.90 -6.00
C ILE A 80 -8.79 3.50 -6.51
N LEU A 81 -9.64 2.49 -6.34
CA LEU A 81 -9.38 1.14 -6.83
C LEU A 81 -9.20 1.08 -8.36
N CYS A 82 -9.98 1.87 -9.11
CA CYS A 82 -9.77 2.05 -10.54
C CYS A 82 -8.43 2.72 -10.86
N LEU A 83 -8.03 3.72 -10.08
CA LEU A 83 -6.74 4.41 -10.22
C LEU A 83 -5.56 3.47 -9.96
N ILE A 84 -5.69 2.54 -9.00
CA ILE A 84 -4.71 1.47 -8.75
C ILE A 84 -4.51 0.62 -10.01
N GLY A 85 -5.57 0.44 -10.81
CA GLY A 85 -5.54 -0.34 -12.05
C GLY A 85 -6.51 -1.53 -12.04
N LEU A 86 -7.36 -1.68 -11.01
CA LEU A 86 -8.44 -2.65 -11.05
C LEU A 86 -9.49 -2.25 -12.10
N SER A 87 -10.10 -3.26 -12.72
CA SER A 87 -11.23 -3.03 -13.63
C SER A 87 -12.40 -2.39 -12.89
N GLU A 88 -13.18 -1.58 -13.59
CA GLU A 88 -14.40 -0.94 -13.03
C GLU A 88 -15.31 -1.93 -12.31
N LEU A 89 -15.57 -3.10 -12.92
CA LEU A 89 -16.37 -4.16 -12.30
C LEU A 89 -15.83 -4.58 -10.93
N MET A 90 -14.53 -4.89 -10.86
CA MET A 90 -13.86 -5.33 -9.63
C MET A 90 -13.89 -4.23 -8.56
N SER A 91 -13.58 -2.99 -8.96
CA SER A 91 -13.59 -1.82 -8.07
C SER A 91 -14.98 -1.56 -7.49
N THR A 92 -16.03 -1.69 -8.30
CA THR A 92 -17.42 -1.56 -7.87
C THR A 92 -17.83 -2.70 -6.93
N THR A 93 -17.46 -3.94 -7.23
CA THR A 93 -17.74 -5.08 -6.34
C THR A 93 -17.11 -4.86 -4.97
N ILE A 94 -15.82 -4.52 -4.93
CA ILE A 94 -15.10 -4.31 -3.66
C ILE A 94 -15.71 -3.15 -2.86
N SER A 95 -16.01 -2.01 -3.49
CA SER A 95 -16.53 -0.85 -2.76
C SER A 95 -17.95 -1.06 -2.22
N ILE A 96 -18.78 -1.81 -2.94
CA ILE A 96 -20.12 -2.21 -2.47
C ILE A 96 -20.01 -3.13 -1.26
N GLU A 97 -19.18 -4.16 -1.36
CA GLU A 97 -19.04 -5.17 -0.31
C GLU A 97 -18.41 -4.58 0.95
N ALA A 98 -17.40 -3.71 0.80
CA ALA A 98 -16.81 -2.97 1.92
C ALA A 98 -17.85 -2.09 2.63
N GLY A 99 -18.75 -1.44 1.89
CA GLY A 99 -19.84 -0.66 2.47
C GLY A 99 -21.03 -1.49 2.98
N SER A 100 -21.02 -2.81 2.80
CA SER A 100 -22.12 -3.70 3.19
C SER A 100 -21.90 -4.28 4.59
N SER A 101 -22.99 -4.70 5.26
CA SER A 101 -22.88 -5.47 6.51
C SER A 101 -22.78 -7.00 6.27
N GLN A 102 -22.70 -7.43 5.01
CA GLN A 102 -22.82 -8.84 4.64
C GLN A 102 -21.47 -9.54 4.46
N ALA A 103 -20.41 -8.77 4.19
CA ALA A 103 -19.06 -9.28 4.00
C ALA A 103 -18.02 -8.32 4.59
N ILE A 104 -16.89 -8.88 5.04
CA ILE A 104 -15.68 -8.12 5.35
C ILE A 104 -14.72 -8.34 4.18
N VAL A 105 -14.30 -7.24 3.55
CA VAL A 105 -13.28 -7.29 2.51
C VAL A 105 -11.94 -7.41 3.21
N ASN A 106 -11.38 -8.61 3.18
CA ASN A 106 -10.03 -8.95 3.64
C ASN A 106 -9.23 -9.59 2.49
N GLU A 107 -7.98 -9.95 2.74
CA GLU A 107 -7.11 -10.54 1.71
C GLU A 107 -7.70 -11.83 1.12
N ASP A 108 -8.23 -12.71 1.96
CA ASP A 108 -8.85 -13.97 1.52
C ASP A 108 -10.00 -13.70 0.54
N TYR A 109 -10.89 -12.74 0.88
CA TYR A 109 -11.97 -12.33 0.00
C TYR A 109 -11.45 -11.79 -1.34
N LEU A 110 -10.43 -10.92 -1.32
CA LEU A 110 -9.84 -10.37 -2.55
C LEU A 110 -9.24 -11.46 -3.44
N ILE A 111 -8.59 -12.46 -2.84
CA ILE A 111 -8.06 -13.63 -3.55
C ILE A 111 -9.19 -14.45 -4.16
N GLU A 112 -10.26 -14.70 -3.39
CA GLU A 112 -11.42 -15.48 -3.84
C GLU A 112 -12.13 -14.85 -5.05
N ILE A 113 -12.27 -13.52 -5.08
CA ILE A 113 -12.86 -12.81 -6.23
C ILE A 113 -11.89 -12.59 -7.39
N GLY A 114 -10.63 -13.01 -7.25
CA GLY A 114 -9.64 -13.00 -8.32
C GLY A 114 -8.90 -11.67 -8.49
N VAL A 115 -8.73 -10.88 -7.43
CA VAL A 115 -7.83 -9.73 -7.44
C VAL A 115 -6.39 -10.24 -7.60
N PRO A 116 -5.63 -9.74 -8.60
CA PRO A 116 -4.23 -10.13 -8.75
C PRO A 116 -3.40 -9.77 -7.52
N MET A 117 -2.49 -10.67 -7.12
CA MET A 117 -1.75 -10.58 -5.86
C MET A 117 -0.98 -9.26 -5.68
N PHE A 118 -0.39 -8.74 -6.76
CA PHE A 118 0.32 -7.45 -6.78
C PHE A 118 -0.58 -6.22 -6.57
N TYR A 119 -1.90 -6.39 -6.53
CA TYR A 119 -2.83 -5.34 -6.11
C TYR A 119 -3.30 -5.48 -4.66
N ILE A 120 -3.21 -6.67 -4.06
CA ILE A 120 -3.87 -6.98 -2.78
C ILE A 120 -3.46 -6.01 -1.68
N GLU A 121 -2.16 -5.78 -1.48
CA GLU A 121 -1.67 -4.89 -0.42
C GLU A 121 -2.24 -3.47 -0.56
N LYS A 122 -2.15 -2.91 -1.77
CA LYS A 122 -2.65 -1.56 -2.08
C LYS A 122 -4.17 -1.48 -1.96
N VAL A 123 -4.90 -2.49 -2.42
CA VAL A 123 -6.36 -2.56 -2.28
C VAL A 123 -6.74 -2.62 -0.79
N MET A 124 -6.08 -3.47 -0.01
CA MET A 124 -6.31 -3.57 1.43
C MET A 124 -5.98 -2.28 2.17
N HIS A 125 -4.94 -1.55 1.76
CA HIS A 125 -4.62 -0.24 2.31
C HIS A 125 -5.83 0.71 2.24
N TYR A 126 -6.42 0.88 1.05
CA TYR A 126 -7.56 1.80 0.86
C TYR A 126 -8.88 1.27 1.40
N VAL A 127 -9.11 -0.04 1.38
CA VAL A 127 -10.25 -0.67 2.07
C VAL A 127 -10.18 -0.41 3.57
N ASN A 128 -8.99 -0.51 4.16
CA ASN A 128 -8.80 -0.21 5.58
C ASN A 128 -8.95 1.29 5.88
N MET A 129 -8.51 2.19 4.99
CA MET A 129 -8.81 3.63 5.10
C MET A 129 -10.32 3.89 5.08
N PHE A 130 -11.05 3.24 4.17
CA PHE A 130 -12.51 3.30 4.12
C PHE A 130 -13.15 2.83 5.43
N TYR A 131 -12.72 1.69 5.98
CA TYR A 131 -13.23 1.19 7.26
C TYR A 131 -12.93 2.12 8.45
N ARG A 132 -11.87 2.91 8.38
CA ARG A 132 -11.53 3.94 9.39
C ARG A 132 -12.24 5.28 9.15
N GLY A 133 -13.00 5.43 8.07
CA GLY A 133 -13.64 6.68 7.66
C GLY A 133 -12.66 7.73 7.12
N GLU A 134 -11.42 7.34 6.79
CA GLU A 134 -10.37 8.25 6.33
C GLU A 134 -10.59 8.75 4.90
N LEU A 135 -11.52 8.14 4.16
CA LEU A 135 -11.97 8.65 2.86
C LEU A 135 -13.02 9.77 2.99
N ASN A 136 -13.44 10.08 4.21
CA ASN A 136 -14.33 11.18 4.50
C ASN A 136 -13.57 12.51 4.54
N SER A 137 -13.94 13.43 3.65
CA SER A 137 -13.34 14.77 3.58
C SER A 137 -13.54 15.59 4.86
N TYR A 138 -14.58 15.30 5.65
CA TYR A 138 -14.85 16.00 6.91
C TYR A 138 -13.90 15.60 8.06
N LEU A 139 -13.27 14.42 7.99
CA LEU A 139 -12.32 13.95 9.00
C LEU A 139 -10.87 14.38 8.71
N SER A 140 -10.54 14.66 7.45
CA SER A 140 -9.22 15.19 7.03
C SER A 140 -8.95 16.65 7.49
N GLN A 141 -9.93 17.33 8.08
CA GLN A 141 -9.80 18.74 8.55
C GLN A 141 -9.55 18.88 10.07
N ILE A 142 -9.39 17.77 10.82
CA ILE A 142 -9.28 17.79 12.29
C ILE A 142 -7.83 17.52 12.79
N GLN A 143 -6.82 17.55 11.91
CA GLN A 143 -5.40 17.50 12.28
C GLN A 143 -4.72 18.87 12.26
#